data_AF-A0A2H0U853-F1
#
_entry.id   AF-A0A2H0U853-F1
#
_cell.length_a   1.000
_cell.length_b   1.000
_cell.length_c   1.000
_cell.angle_alpha   90.00
_cell.angle_beta   90.00
_cell.angle_gamma   90.00
#
_symmetry.space_group_name_H-M   'P 1'
#
loop_
_entity.id
_entity.type
_entity.pdbx_description
1 polymer ?
#
loop_
_entity_poly.entity_id
_entity_poly.type
_entity_poly.pdbx_seq_one_letter_code
_entity_poly.pdbx_strand_id
1 'polypeptide(L)'
;MKVKEPPSAPICTLSAHPTHVGNNGSSTLTWTTANATSVSLDHGIGSVALSGSHTVTNITSARTYTLTVHGPGGTVNCHTTITVAAAPPACTLAAQPASLPPGGSSTLTWSSSNAISAFLSGVGQVGLHGSRNVQPHTATTYVLTVYDSHGRSAQCQATVHTQFVPPHVTLTQIPYTGIDGGMGGAAYTLTLTSILAASLYLLLHFARSYGMSIAELPRVIYASSSAFARLRRKSGGVVHAANTKQTCAPPQGITDRLVFVRSESGAAPRIILERG
;
A
#
# COMPACT_ATOMS: atom_id res chain seq x y z
N MET A 1 -57.24 -67.72 -21.39
CA MET A 1 -56.10 -66.84 -21.76
C MET A 1 -55.45 -66.39 -20.47
N LYS A 2 -54.19 -66.75 -20.21
CA LYS A 2 -53.46 -66.23 -19.04
C LYS A 2 -52.99 -64.82 -19.41
N VAL A 3 -53.55 -63.79 -18.78
CA VAL A 3 -53.06 -62.41 -18.96
C VAL A 3 -51.66 -62.37 -18.35
N LYS A 4 -50.65 -62.10 -19.17
CA LYS A 4 -49.27 -61.91 -18.69
C LYS A 4 -49.19 -60.50 -18.11
N GLU A 5 -48.89 -60.40 -16.82
CA GLU A 5 -48.70 -59.12 -16.13
C GLU A 5 -47.54 -58.34 -16.80
N PRO A 6 -47.67 -57.01 -17.01
CA PRO A 6 -46.62 -56.22 -17.62
C PRO A 6 -45.35 -56.27 -16.74
N PRO A 7 -44.15 -56.36 -17.36
CA PRO A 7 -42.91 -56.45 -16.60
C PRO A 7 -42.65 -55.19 -15.77
N SER A 8 -42.26 -55.38 -14.50
CA SER A 8 -41.95 -54.28 -13.56
C SER A 8 -40.78 -53.43 -14.07
N ALA A 9 -40.93 -52.10 -13.97
CA ALA A 9 -39.87 -51.16 -14.31
C ALA A 9 -38.65 -51.30 -13.37
N PRO A 10 -37.42 -51.11 -13.89
CA PRO A 10 -36.23 -51.09 -13.06
C PRO A 10 -36.20 -49.86 -12.15
N ILE A 11 -35.59 -50.03 -10.97
CA ILE A 11 -35.34 -48.96 -9.99
C ILE A 11 -33.84 -48.92 -9.73
N CYS A 12 -33.30 -47.71 -9.51
CA CYS A 12 -31.92 -47.52 -9.15
C CYS A 12 -31.77 -46.51 -8.01
N THR A 13 -30.68 -46.63 -7.25
CA THR A 13 -30.13 -45.56 -6.42
C THR A 13 -28.63 -45.48 -6.70
N LEU A 14 -28.10 -44.26 -6.76
CA LEU A 14 -26.67 -43.99 -6.92
C LEU A 14 -26.29 -42.89 -5.94
N SER A 15 -25.28 -43.15 -5.12
CA SER A 15 -24.73 -42.19 -4.17
C SER A 15 -23.21 -42.12 -4.33
N ALA A 16 -22.64 -40.98 -3.94
CA ALA A 16 -21.20 -40.76 -3.88
C ALA A 16 -20.80 -40.32 -2.48
N HIS A 17 -19.71 -40.84 -1.95
CA HIS A 17 -19.17 -40.39 -0.67
C HIS A 17 -17.64 -40.38 -0.69
N PRO A 18 -16.99 -39.22 -0.42
CA PRO A 18 -17.58 -37.87 -0.26
C PRO A 18 -18.07 -37.26 -1.59
N THR A 19 -19.07 -36.38 -1.54
CA THR A 19 -19.58 -35.62 -2.72
C THR A 19 -18.76 -34.37 -3.04
N HIS A 20 -17.91 -33.94 -2.10
CA HIS A 20 -16.96 -32.84 -2.25
C HIS A 20 -15.55 -33.35 -1.96
N VAL A 21 -14.64 -33.20 -2.92
CA VAL A 21 -13.25 -33.64 -2.81
C VAL A 21 -12.28 -32.51 -3.12
N GLY A 22 -11.07 -32.56 -2.56
CA GLY A 22 -9.97 -31.72 -3.01
C GLY A 22 -9.48 -32.14 -4.41
N ASN A 23 -8.63 -31.32 -5.02
CA ASN A 23 -7.99 -31.70 -6.29
C ASN A 23 -7.21 -33.02 -6.13
N ASN A 24 -7.32 -33.90 -7.12
CA ASN A 24 -6.78 -35.27 -7.10
C ASN A 24 -7.38 -36.17 -6.00
N GLY A 25 -8.51 -35.78 -5.40
CA GLY A 25 -9.19 -36.57 -4.38
C GLY A 25 -9.86 -37.83 -4.93
N SER A 26 -10.43 -38.61 -4.03
CA SER A 26 -11.17 -39.83 -4.34
C SER A 26 -12.58 -39.80 -3.76
N SER A 27 -13.50 -40.50 -4.43
CA SER A 27 -14.88 -40.67 -3.99
C SER A 27 -15.36 -42.07 -4.33
N THR A 28 -16.12 -42.66 -3.41
CA THR A 28 -16.69 -43.99 -3.58
C THR A 28 -18.13 -43.87 -4.05
N LEU A 29 -18.38 -44.35 -5.27
CA LEU A 29 -19.72 -44.52 -5.82
C LEU A 29 -20.34 -45.79 -5.25
N THR A 30 -21.58 -45.73 -4.80
CA THR A 30 -22.34 -46.88 -4.30
C THR A 30 -23.71 -46.89 -4.97
N TRP A 31 -24.14 -48.05 -5.45
CA TRP A 31 -25.43 -48.18 -6.10
C TRP A 31 -26.16 -49.45 -5.72
N THR A 32 -27.48 -49.37 -5.76
CA THR A 32 -28.38 -50.51 -5.66
C THR A 32 -29.44 -50.44 -6.75
N THR A 33 -29.86 -51.59 -7.25
CA THR A 33 -30.91 -51.67 -8.27
C THR A 33 -31.94 -52.75 -7.94
N ALA A 34 -33.16 -52.59 -8.45
CA ALA A 34 -34.22 -53.58 -8.39
C ALA A 34 -34.87 -53.75 -9.76
N ASN A 35 -35.40 -54.95 -10.04
CA ASN A 35 -35.97 -55.33 -11.35
C ASN A 35 -35.02 -55.09 -12.54
N ALA A 36 -33.71 -55.19 -12.30
CA ALA A 36 -32.66 -54.93 -13.28
C ALA A 36 -32.02 -56.24 -13.80
N THR A 37 -31.69 -56.26 -15.09
CA THR A 37 -30.96 -57.34 -15.77
C THR A 37 -29.53 -56.96 -16.10
N SER A 38 -29.26 -55.68 -16.33
CA SER A 38 -27.89 -55.17 -16.55
C SER A 38 -27.75 -53.73 -16.08
N VAL A 39 -26.54 -53.39 -15.66
CA VAL A 39 -26.19 -52.06 -15.13
C VAL A 39 -24.87 -51.64 -15.73
N SER A 40 -24.80 -50.39 -16.18
CA SER A 40 -23.55 -49.76 -16.64
C SER A 40 -23.37 -48.38 -16.02
N LEU A 41 -22.11 -48.02 -15.82
CA LEU A 41 -21.69 -46.74 -15.27
C LEU A 41 -20.85 -46.02 -16.32
N ASP A 42 -21.11 -44.73 -16.50
CA ASP A 42 -20.43 -43.89 -17.48
C ASP A 42 -18.96 -43.58 -17.08
N HIS A 43 -18.34 -42.59 -17.73
CA HIS A 43 -16.95 -42.19 -17.48
C HIS A 43 -15.92 -43.32 -17.67
N GLY A 44 -16.22 -44.28 -18.56
CA GLY A 44 -15.30 -45.37 -18.93
C GLY A 44 -15.27 -46.54 -17.95
N ILE A 45 -16.16 -46.59 -16.95
CA ILE A 45 -16.26 -47.71 -15.99
C ILE A 45 -16.95 -48.92 -16.65
N GLY A 46 -18.02 -48.68 -17.41
CA GLY A 46 -18.67 -49.73 -18.21
C GLY A 46 -19.63 -50.61 -17.40
N SER A 47 -19.74 -51.88 -17.76
CA SER A 47 -20.69 -52.82 -17.14
C SER A 47 -20.28 -53.15 -15.71
N VAL A 48 -21.23 -53.08 -14.78
CA VAL A 48 -21.01 -53.34 -13.34
C VAL A 48 -22.06 -54.31 -12.80
N ALA A 49 -21.85 -54.81 -11.58
CA ALA A 49 -22.82 -55.66 -10.88
C ALA A 49 -24.13 -54.90 -10.59
N LEU A 50 -25.24 -55.63 -10.45
CA LEU A 50 -26.58 -55.05 -10.18
C LEU A 50 -26.61 -54.18 -8.92
N SER A 51 -25.80 -54.50 -7.91
CA SER A 51 -25.55 -53.64 -6.76
C SER A 51 -24.07 -53.74 -6.42
N GLY A 52 -23.47 -52.65 -5.97
CA GLY A 52 -22.04 -52.62 -5.73
C GLY A 52 -21.50 -51.25 -5.38
N SER A 53 -20.17 -51.18 -5.36
CA SER A 53 -19.43 -49.96 -5.10
C SER A 53 -18.18 -49.89 -5.98
N HIS A 54 -17.80 -48.67 -6.36
CA HIS A 54 -16.61 -48.40 -7.15
C HIS A 54 -15.96 -47.09 -6.70
N THR A 55 -14.67 -47.15 -6.36
CA THR A 55 -13.90 -45.97 -5.97
C THR A 55 -13.27 -45.32 -7.19
N VAL A 56 -13.56 -44.03 -7.39
CA VAL A 56 -12.92 -43.21 -8.42
C VAL A 56 -11.86 -42.32 -7.77
N THR A 57 -10.69 -42.22 -8.41
CA THR A 57 -9.54 -41.44 -7.94
C THR A 57 -9.17 -40.38 -8.98
N ASN A 58 -8.23 -39.49 -8.62
CA ASN A 58 -7.70 -38.47 -9.51
C ASN A 58 -8.80 -37.55 -10.09
N ILE A 59 -9.74 -37.15 -9.22
CA ILE A 59 -10.84 -36.26 -9.60
C ILE A 59 -10.32 -34.82 -9.60
N THR A 60 -10.23 -34.22 -10.79
CA THR A 60 -9.67 -32.88 -11.01
C THR A 60 -10.71 -31.82 -11.36
N SER A 61 -11.90 -32.24 -11.76
CA SER A 61 -13.04 -31.37 -12.09
C SER A 61 -14.34 -31.98 -11.60
N ALA A 62 -15.38 -31.15 -11.46
CA ALA A 62 -16.71 -31.63 -11.14
C ALA A 62 -17.21 -32.60 -12.23
N ARG A 63 -17.74 -33.75 -11.82
CA ARG A 63 -18.23 -34.81 -12.71
C ARG A 63 -19.56 -35.34 -12.20
N THR A 64 -20.51 -35.50 -13.11
CA THR A 64 -21.79 -36.15 -12.84
C THR A 64 -21.73 -37.56 -13.38
N TYR A 65 -21.79 -38.55 -12.50
CA TYR A 65 -21.82 -39.96 -12.87
C TYR A 65 -23.24 -40.40 -13.12
N THR A 66 -23.43 -41.16 -14.19
CA THR A 66 -24.71 -41.71 -14.62
C THR A 66 -24.67 -43.23 -14.59
N LEU A 67 -25.57 -43.81 -13.80
CA LEU A 67 -25.84 -45.24 -13.76
C LEU A 67 -27.02 -45.54 -14.69
N THR A 68 -26.77 -46.29 -15.76
CA THR A 68 -27.79 -46.75 -16.70
C THR A 68 -28.20 -48.17 -16.33
N VAL A 69 -29.49 -48.38 -16.07
CA VAL A 69 -30.02 -49.65 -15.58
C VAL A 69 -31.10 -50.15 -16.54
N HIS A 70 -30.89 -51.34 -17.09
CA HIS A 70 -31.84 -52.00 -17.97
C HIS A 70 -32.56 -53.13 -17.23
N GLY A 71 -33.84 -53.28 -17.50
CA GLY A 71 -34.68 -54.35 -17.00
C GLY A 71 -35.80 -54.71 -17.98
N PRO A 72 -36.57 -55.78 -17.71
CA PRO A 72 -37.65 -56.22 -18.58
C PRO A 72 -38.77 -55.17 -18.72
N GLY A 73 -38.92 -54.27 -17.75
CA GLY A 73 -39.87 -53.15 -17.78
C GLY A 73 -39.32 -51.84 -18.37
N GLY A 74 -38.11 -51.83 -18.94
CA GLY A 74 -37.53 -50.65 -19.59
C GLY A 74 -36.13 -50.28 -19.10
N THR A 75 -35.79 -49.00 -19.19
CA THR A 75 -34.48 -48.45 -18.78
C THR A 75 -34.69 -47.27 -17.83
N VAL A 76 -33.87 -47.18 -16.78
CA VAL A 76 -33.87 -46.06 -15.83
C VAL A 76 -32.43 -45.56 -15.64
N ASN A 77 -32.28 -44.25 -15.45
CA ASN A 77 -30.98 -43.61 -15.19
C ASN A 77 -30.97 -42.95 -13.82
N CYS A 78 -29.94 -43.24 -13.02
CA CYS A 78 -29.65 -42.54 -11.78
C CYS A 78 -28.37 -41.74 -11.91
N HIS A 79 -28.29 -40.59 -11.24
CA HIS A 79 -27.11 -39.73 -11.32
C HIS A 79 -26.67 -39.26 -9.94
N THR A 80 -25.37 -39.00 -9.80
CA THR A 80 -24.77 -38.35 -8.64
C THR A 80 -23.65 -37.44 -9.11
N THR A 81 -23.47 -36.29 -8.45
CA THR A 81 -22.43 -35.32 -8.81
C THR A 81 -21.37 -35.27 -7.73
N ILE A 82 -20.12 -35.46 -8.14
CA ILE A 82 -18.95 -35.21 -7.30
C ILE A 82 -18.36 -33.87 -7.74
N THR A 83 -18.20 -32.96 -6.79
CA THR A 83 -17.63 -31.64 -7.03
C THR A 83 -16.21 -31.58 -6.47
N VAL A 84 -15.37 -30.76 -7.10
CA VAL A 84 -13.97 -30.56 -6.69
C VAL A 84 -13.82 -29.16 -6.13
N ALA A 85 -13.22 -29.04 -4.95
CA ALA A 85 -12.79 -27.77 -4.41
C ALA A 85 -11.67 -27.21 -5.30
N ALA A 86 -12.01 -26.25 -6.17
CA ALA A 86 -11.02 -25.54 -6.94
C ALA A 86 -10.14 -24.71 -5.99
N ALA A 87 -8.81 -24.77 -6.17
CA ALA A 87 -7.91 -23.90 -5.42
C ALA A 87 -8.25 -22.43 -5.72
N PRO A 88 -8.18 -21.53 -4.72
CA PRO A 88 -8.43 -20.10 -4.95
C PRO A 88 -7.35 -19.53 -5.89
N PRO A 89 -7.68 -18.46 -6.65
CA PRO A 89 -6.66 -17.74 -7.40
C PRO A 89 -5.62 -17.17 -6.45
N ALA A 90 -4.38 -17.09 -6.90
CA ALA A 90 -3.30 -16.42 -6.18
C ALA A 90 -2.43 -15.62 -7.16
N CYS A 91 -1.70 -14.65 -6.64
CA CYS A 91 -0.80 -13.84 -7.42
C CYS A 91 0.50 -13.53 -6.66
N THR A 92 1.48 -13.02 -7.39
CA THR A 92 2.64 -12.33 -6.85
C THR A 92 2.90 -11.10 -7.71
N LEU A 93 3.31 -10.01 -7.09
CA LEU A 93 3.69 -8.78 -7.77
C LEU A 93 4.94 -8.24 -7.06
N ALA A 94 6.00 -7.99 -7.83
CA ALA A 94 7.24 -7.43 -7.34
C ALA A 94 7.62 -6.20 -8.17
N ALA A 95 8.28 -5.24 -7.54
CA ALA A 95 8.81 -4.05 -8.19
C ALA A 95 10.32 -3.97 -7.95
N GLN A 96 11.10 -3.90 -9.02
CA GLN A 96 12.57 -3.89 -8.94
C GLN A 96 13.14 -2.76 -9.82
N PRO A 97 13.83 -1.76 -9.26
CA PRO A 97 14.00 -1.49 -7.82
C PRO A 97 12.73 -0.92 -7.17
N ALA A 98 12.54 -1.15 -5.86
CA ALA A 98 11.42 -0.61 -5.10
C ALA A 98 11.60 0.87 -4.69
N SER A 99 12.82 1.40 -4.79
CA SER A 99 13.15 2.80 -4.53
C SER A 99 13.82 3.41 -5.75
N LEU A 100 13.31 4.55 -6.22
CA LEU A 100 13.77 5.23 -7.41
C LEU A 100 14.33 6.62 -7.10
N PRO A 101 15.44 7.04 -7.73
CA PRO A 101 15.79 8.45 -7.80
C PRO A 101 14.77 9.22 -8.67
N PRO A 102 14.74 10.56 -8.61
CA PRO A 102 13.93 11.37 -9.52
C PRO A 102 14.19 10.99 -10.99
N GLY A 103 13.12 10.69 -11.74
CA GLY A 103 13.21 10.26 -13.14
C GLY A 103 13.64 8.79 -13.35
N GLY A 104 13.82 8.01 -12.28
CA GLY A 104 14.14 6.59 -12.38
C GLY A 104 12.96 5.75 -12.91
N SER A 105 13.28 4.51 -13.32
CA SER A 105 12.28 3.52 -13.74
C SER A 105 12.35 2.23 -12.90
N SER A 106 11.20 1.64 -12.59
CA SER A 106 11.08 0.36 -11.90
C SER A 106 10.42 -0.67 -12.81
N THR A 107 10.91 -1.91 -12.79
CA THR A 107 10.29 -3.02 -13.50
C THR A 107 9.34 -3.76 -12.56
N LEU A 108 8.05 -3.76 -12.90
CA LEU A 108 7.05 -4.60 -12.27
C LEU A 108 7.11 -5.99 -12.90
N THR A 109 7.13 -7.03 -12.09
CA THR A 109 7.05 -8.43 -12.53
C THR A 109 5.98 -9.15 -11.75
N TRP A 110 5.13 -9.91 -12.44
CA TRP A 110 4.04 -10.62 -11.80
C TRP A 110 3.86 -12.03 -12.34
N SER A 111 3.26 -12.86 -11.49
CA SER A 111 2.78 -14.19 -11.84
C SER A 111 1.48 -14.48 -11.09
N SER A 112 0.65 -15.36 -11.64
CA SER A 112 -0.60 -15.79 -11.01
C SER A 112 -0.81 -17.29 -11.16
N SER A 113 -1.61 -17.87 -10.27
CA SER A 113 -2.00 -19.28 -10.30
C SER A 113 -3.50 -19.41 -10.07
N ASN A 114 -4.10 -20.44 -10.67
CA ASN A 114 -5.55 -20.69 -10.65
C ASN A 114 -6.40 -19.47 -11.09
N ALA A 115 -5.85 -18.61 -11.95
CA ALA A 115 -6.50 -17.43 -12.47
C ALA A 115 -6.66 -17.53 -14.00
N ILE A 116 -7.73 -16.94 -14.53
CA ILE A 116 -8.03 -16.85 -15.96
C ILE A 116 -7.91 -15.43 -16.51
N SER A 117 -7.92 -14.43 -15.64
CA SER A 117 -7.73 -13.03 -16.02
C SER A 117 -6.96 -12.26 -14.94
N ALA A 118 -6.25 -11.23 -15.37
CA ALA A 118 -5.46 -10.36 -14.50
C ALA A 118 -5.63 -8.88 -14.90
N PHE A 119 -5.71 -8.01 -13.91
CA PHE A 119 -5.84 -6.57 -14.06
C PHE A 119 -4.83 -5.87 -13.16
N LEU A 120 -4.05 -4.95 -13.73
CA LEU A 120 -3.03 -4.20 -13.02
C LEU A 120 -3.45 -2.72 -12.94
N SER A 121 -3.49 -2.17 -11.73
CA SER A 121 -3.88 -0.78 -11.48
C SER A 121 -3.02 0.22 -12.28
N GLY A 122 -3.66 1.16 -12.99
CA GLY A 122 -2.98 2.15 -13.82
C GLY A 122 -2.47 1.62 -15.17
N VAL A 123 -2.62 0.31 -15.43
CA VAL A 123 -2.21 -0.34 -16.68
C VAL A 123 -3.42 -0.88 -17.44
N GLY A 124 -4.35 -1.52 -16.73
CA GLY A 124 -5.49 -2.19 -17.32
C GLY A 124 -5.34 -3.72 -17.29
N GLN A 125 -6.00 -4.39 -18.24
CA GLN A 125 -5.93 -5.84 -18.38
C GLN A 125 -4.52 -6.27 -18.82
N VAL A 126 -3.98 -7.28 -18.15
CA VAL A 126 -2.64 -7.83 -18.41
C VAL A 126 -2.71 -9.35 -18.52
N GLY A 127 -1.65 -9.96 -19.07
CA GLY A 127 -1.49 -11.41 -19.04
C GLY A 127 -1.33 -11.94 -17.61
N LEU A 128 -1.62 -13.23 -17.41
CA LEU A 128 -1.49 -13.93 -16.12
C LEU A 128 -0.06 -13.91 -15.56
N HIS A 129 0.93 -13.81 -16.45
CA HIS A 129 2.33 -13.65 -16.15
C HIS A 129 2.89 -12.56 -17.05
N GLY A 130 3.83 -11.77 -16.53
CA GLY A 130 4.43 -10.73 -17.34
C GLY A 130 5.34 -9.80 -16.56
N SER A 131 5.87 -8.82 -17.29
CA SER A 131 6.67 -7.75 -16.75
C SER A 131 6.37 -6.45 -17.47
N ARG A 132 6.45 -5.32 -16.77
CA ARG A 132 6.24 -3.98 -17.34
C ARG A 132 7.12 -2.95 -16.64
N ASN A 133 7.82 -2.15 -17.44
CA ASN A 133 8.57 -1.01 -16.92
C ASN A 133 7.62 0.16 -16.62
N VAL A 134 7.80 0.80 -15.46
CA VAL A 134 7.02 1.96 -15.01
C VAL A 134 7.93 3.08 -14.52
N GLN A 135 7.50 4.32 -14.71
CA GLN A 135 8.22 5.53 -14.30
C GLN A 135 7.32 6.43 -13.44
N PRO A 136 7.03 6.01 -12.19
CA PRO A 136 6.20 6.81 -11.29
C PRO A 136 6.97 8.06 -10.82
N HIS A 137 6.29 9.21 -10.79
CA HIS A 137 6.87 10.49 -10.32
C HIS A 137 6.71 10.69 -8.81
N THR A 138 5.78 9.96 -8.21
CA THR A 138 5.49 9.94 -6.77
C THR A 138 5.42 8.50 -6.28
N ALA A 139 5.51 8.29 -4.97
CA ALA A 139 5.33 6.97 -4.39
C ALA A 139 3.99 6.37 -4.86
N THR A 140 4.06 5.26 -5.60
CA THR A 140 2.91 4.65 -6.27
C THR A 140 2.83 3.18 -5.89
N THR A 141 1.68 2.77 -5.37
CA THR A 141 1.37 1.37 -5.10
C THR A 141 0.61 0.78 -6.27
N TYR A 142 1.16 -0.28 -6.85
CA TYR A 142 0.52 -1.05 -7.90
C TYR A 142 -0.20 -2.25 -7.28
N VAL A 143 -1.45 -2.46 -7.66
CA VAL A 143 -2.28 -3.58 -7.23
C VAL A 143 -2.62 -4.42 -8.46
N LEU A 144 -2.22 -5.69 -8.40
CA LEU A 144 -2.63 -6.72 -9.33
C LEU A 144 -3.83 -7.45 -8.76
N THR A 145 -4.95 -7.44 -9.49
CA THR A 145 -6.14 -8.21 -9.17
C THR A 145 -6.30 -9.32 -10.20
N VAL A 146 -6.44 -10.56 -9.73
CA VAL A 146 -6.63 -11.74 -10.59
C VAL A 146 -7.96 -12.39 -10.31
N TYR A 147 -8.59 -12.97 -11.33
CA TYR A 147 -9.88 -13.65 -11.22
C TYR A 147 -9.82 -15.06 -11.77
N ASP A 148 -10.55 -15.98 -11.17
CA ASP A 148 -10.73 -17.34 -11.66
C ASP A 148 -12.05 -17.52 -12.46
N SER A 149 -12.25 -18.71 -13.02
CA SER A 149 -13.46 -19.06 -13.78
C SER A 149 -14.74 -19.13 -12.94
N HIS A 150 -14.62 -19.10 -11.62
CA HIS A 150 -15.73 -19.14 -10.67
C HIS A 150 -16.04 -17.75 -10.08
N GLY A 151 -15.40 -16.69 -10.59
CA GLY A 151 -15.59 -15.31 -10.13
C GLY A 151 -14.89 -14.97 -8.81
N ARG A 152 -14.05 -15.85 -8.27
CA ARG A 152 -13.22 -15.55 -7.09
C ARG A 152 -12.04 -14.68 -7.50
N SER A 153 -11.55 -13.86 -6.57
CA SER A 153 -10.46 -12.91 -6.83
C SER A 153 -9.34 -13.00 -5.78
N ALA A 154 -8.12 -12.68 -6.19
CA ALA A 154 -6.99 -12.43 -5.30
C ALA A 154 -6.27 -11.13 -5.68
N GLN A 155 -5.63 -10.51 -4.69
CA GLN A 155 -4.93 -9.24 -4.85
C GLN A 155 -3.51 -9.30 -4.30
N CYS A 156 -2.59 -8.69 -5.05
CA CYS A 156 -1.18 -8.58 -4.70
C CYS A 156 -0.71 -7.17 -4.99
N GLN A 157 0.18 -6.65 -4.16
CA GLN A 157 0.62 -5.27 -4.26
C GLN A 157 2.14 -5.13 -4.21
N ALA A 158 2.66 -4.15 -4.95
CA ALA A 158 4.03 -3.71 -4.87
C ALA A 158 4.08 -2.19 -4.85
N THR A 159 4.85 -1.62 -3.92
CA THR A 159 5.01 -0.18 -3.78
C THR A 159 6.36 0.26 -4.31
N VAL A 160 6.34 1.25 -5.20
CA VAL A 160 7.54 1.93 -5.68
C VAL A 160 7.62 3.29 -4.99
N HIS A 161 8.68 3.49 -4.21
CA HIS A 161 8.98 4.74 -3.53
C HIS A 161 9.88 5.61 -4.40
N THR A 162 9.57 6.90 -4.48
CA THR A 162 10.43 7.89 -5.15
C THR A 162 11.19 8.67 -4.09
N GLN A 163 12.51 8.68 -4.16
CA GLN A 163 13.35 9.48 -3.27
C GLN A 163 13.25 10.96 -3.68
N PHE A 164 12.76 11.80 -2.78
CA PHE A 164 12.86 13.24 -2.92
C PHE A 164 14.23 13.69 -2.40
N VAL A 165 15.09 14.17 -3.30
CA VAL A 165 16.33 14.85 -2.90
C VAL A 165 16.02 16.34 -2.86
N PRO A 166 16.00 17.00 -1.69
CA PRO A 166 15.79 18.44 -1.63
C PRO A 166 16.93 19.15 -2.38
N PRO A 167 16.65 20.20 -3.16
CA PRO A 167 17.70 20.98 -3.81
C PRO A 167 18.58 21.61 -2.72
N HIS A 168 19.85 21.21 -2.67
CA HIS A 168 20.82 21.82 -1.77
C HIS A 168 21.62 22.86 -2.55
N VAL A 169 21.52 24.13 -2.16
CA VAL A 169 22.43 25.18 -2.62
C VAL A 169 23.69 25.06 -1.76
N THR A 170 24.84 24.84 -2.39
CA THR A 170 26.13 24.88 -1.67
C THR A 170 26.48 26.34 -1.39
N LEU A 171 26.75 26.67 -0.12
CA LEU A 171 27.14 28.01 0.35
C LEU A 171 28.48 28.53 -0.23
N THR A 172 29.11 27.79 -1.13
CA THR A 172 30.34 28.17 -1.83
C THR A 172 30.15 29.23 -2.91
N GLN A 173 28.91 29.55 -3.29
CA GLN A 173 28.61 30.54 -4.35
C GLN A 173 28.09 31.88 -3.82
N ILE A 174 28.31 32.22 -2.55
CA ILE A 174 28.28 33.62 -2.15
C ILE A 174 29.70 34.14 -2.38
N PRO A 175 29.97 34.94 -3.43
CA PRO A 175 31.28 35.58 -3.54
C PRO A 175 31.51 36.38 -2.27
N TYR A 176 32.48 35.92 -1.50
CA TYR A 176 32.92 36.56 -0.28
C TYR A 176 33.28 38.02 -0.62
N THR A 177 32.58 39.00 -0.02
CA THR A 177 32.75 40.44 -0.33
C THR A 177 34.06 41.04 0.19
N GLY A 178 35.07 40.22 0.49
CA GLY A 178 36.44 40.67 0.57
C GLY A 178 36.78 41.56 1.76
N ILE A 179 36.13 41.42 2.91
CA ILE A 179 36.43 42.24 4.09
C ILE A 179 37.67 41.72 4.85
N ASP A 180 38.00 40.42 4.73
CA ASP A 180 39.05 39.81 5.56
C ASP A 180 40.43 39.73 4.89
N GLY A 181 40.68 40.36 3.72
CA GLY A 181 42.04 40.30 3.15
C GLY A 181 42.35 41.03 1.84
N GLY A 182 41.44 41.80 1.26
CA GLY A 182 41.71 42.58 0.03
C GLY A 182 42.00 44.06 0.29
N MET A 183 42.39 44.80 -0.76
CA MET A 183 42.55 46.27 -0.77
C MET A 183 41.37 47.02 -0.11
N GLY A 184 40.16 46.44 -0.14
CA GLY A 184 38.97 46.98 0.53
C GLY A 184 39.10 47.08 2.05
N GLY A 185 39.70 46.08 2.72
CA GLY A 185 39.95 46.11 4.16
C GLY A 185 41.02 47.14 4.55
N ALA A 186 42.06 47.29 3.73
CA ALA A 186 43.08 48.32 3.92
C ALA A 186 42.51 49.73 3.69
N ALA A 187 41.71 49.93 2.64
CA ALA A 187 41.02 51.20 2.39
C ALA A 187 40.04 51.54 3.52
N TYR A 188 39.35 50.54 4.07
CA TYR A 188 38.44 50.70 5.20
C TYR A 188 39.19 51.10 6.50
N THR A 189 40.33 50.48 6.81
CA THR A 189 41.11 50.86 8.00
C THR A 189 41.79 52.22 7.85
N LEU A 190 42.27 52.57 6.65
CA LEU A 190 42.85 53.89 6.37
C LEU A 190 41.80 55.02 6.45
N THR A 191 40.60 54.78 5.94
CA THR A 191 39.49 55.75 6.07
C THR A 191 39.07 55.93 7.54
N LEU A 192 38.92 54.84 8.30
CA LEU A 192 38.61 54.93 9.74
C LEU A 192 39.68 55.66 10.55
N THR A 193 40.96 55.38 10.31
CA THR A 193 42.06 56.03 11.04
C THR A 193 42.20 57.51 10.69
N SER A 194 41.98 57.90 9.43
CA SER A 194 41.98 59.32 9.03
C SER A 194 40.82 60.11 9.66
N ILE A 195 39.62 59.53 9.76
CA ILE A 195 38.47 60.17 10.43
C ILE A 195 38.76 60.35 11.92
N LEU A 196 39.34 59.35 12.59
CA LEU A 196 39.72 59.45 14.00
C LEU A 196 40.81 60.49 14.23
N ALA A 197 41.82 60.55 13.36
CA ALA A 197 42.89 61.54 13.44
C ALA A 197 42.35 62.97 13.23
N ALA A 198 41.45 63.17 12.26
CA ALA A 198 40.80 64.46 12.02
C ALA A 198 39.93 64.88 13.22
N SER A 199 39.18 63.95 13.81
CA SER A 199 38.36 64.20 14.99
C SER A 199 39.21 64.57 16.21
N LEU A 200 40.34 63.89 16.42
CA LEU A 200 41.28 64.21 17.49
C LEU A 200 41.96 65.57 17.27
N TYR A 201 42.33 65.89 16.03
CA TYR A 201 42.89 67.19 15.67
C TYR A 201 41.90 68.33 15.93
N LEU A 202 40.64 68.16 15.53
CA LEU A 202 39.56 69.11 15.83
C LEU A 202 39.36 69.28 17.34
N LEU A 203 39.31 68.19 18.11
CA LEU A 203 39.19 68.27 19.57
C LEU A 203 40.33 69.06 20.21
N LEU A 204 41.58 68.81 19.79
CA LEU A 204 42.74 69.55 20.30
C LEU A 204 42.76 71.01 19.85
N HIS A 205 42.37 71.29 18.61
CA HIS A 205 42.29 72.65 18.08
C HIS A 205 41.21 73.47 18.79
N PHE A 206 40.01 72.92 18.96
CA PHE A 206 38.91 73.56 19.68
C PHE A 206 39.22 73.67 21.19
N ALA A 207 39.85 72.67 21.81
CA ALA A 207 40.29 72.78 23.21
C ALA A 207 41.30 73.92 23.41
N ARG A 208 42.18 74.14 22.41
CA ARG A 208 43.21 75.19 22.45
C ARG A 208 42.68 76.58 22.09
N SER A 209 41.67 76.70 21.23
CA SER A 209 41.10 78.00 20.83
C SER A 209 40.03 78.52 21.78
N TYR A 210 39.35 77.65 22.55
CA TYR A 210 38.24 78.05 23.43
C TYR A 210 38.56 78.03 24.93
N GLY A 211 39.80 77.73 25.34
CA GLY A 211 40.22 77.82 26.75
C GLY A 211 39.35 77.01 27.73
N MET A 212 38.76 75.90 27.27
CA MET A 212 37.85 75.10 28.08
C MET A 212 38.63 74.17 29.01
N SER A 213 38.44 74.35 30.32
CA SER A 213 38.84 73.38 31.35
C SER A 213 38.15 72.04 31.08
N ILE A 214 38.92 70.95 31.06
CA ILE A 214 38.42 69.57 30.88
C ILE A 214 37.77 69.12 32.20
N ALA A 215 36.63 69.70 32.53
CA ALA A 215 35.71 69.16 33.52
C ALA A 215 34.35 69.04 32.82
N GLU A 216 33.85 67.81 32.75
CA GLU A 216 32.55 67.41 32.17
C GLU A 216 32.50 67.21 30.65
N LEU A 217 33.20 66.16 30.18
CA LEU A 217 32.74 65.44 28.99
C LEU A 217 31.59 64.50 29.39
N PRO A 218 30.40 64.56 28.75
CA PRO A 218 29.38 63.54 28.96
C PRO A 218 29.91 62.19 28.48
N ARG A 219 29.73 61.13 29.28
CA ARG A 219 30.14 59.76 28.95
C ARG A 219 29.53 59.34 27.62
N VAL A 220 30.34 59.25 26.58
CA VAL A 220 29.96 58.57 25.33
C VAL A 220 29.87 57.08 25.64
N ILE A 221 28.65 56.56 25.68
CA ILE A 221 28.37 55.13 25.77
C ILE A 221 28.70 54.53 24.39
N TYR A 222 29.91 53.97 24.25
CA TYR A 222 30.16 53.00 23.19
C TYR A 222 29.38 51.73 23.53
N ALA A 223 28.16 51.61 23.01
CA ALA A 223 27.46 50.33 22.94
C ALA A 223 27.93 49.59 21.69
N SER A 224 29.00 48.81 21.80
CA SER A 224 29.27 47.77 20.81
C SER A 224 28.23 46.66 20.98
N SER A 225 27.25 46.57 20.08
CA SER A 225 26.33 45.43 20.05
C SER A 225 27.00 44.25 19.33
N SER A 226 28.06 43.69 19.90
CA SER A 226 28.52 42.35 19.52
C SER A 226 27.89 41.30 20.44
N ALA A 227 26.57 41.19 20.36
CA ALA A 227 25.85 40.06 20.93
C ALA A 227 26.06 38.82 20.05
N PHE A 228 27.21 38.16 20.21
CA PHE A 228 27.35 36.77 19.77
C PHE A 228 26.42 35.91 20.62
N ALA A 229 25.30 35.50 20.03
CA ALA A 229 24.42 34.50 20.63
C ALA A 229 25.18 33.18 20.77
N ARG A 230 25.72 32.91 21.97
CA ARG A 230 26.11 31.54 22.35
C ARG A 230 24.84 30.71 22.48
N LEU A 231 24.57 29.87 21.48
CA LEU A 231 23.60 28.78 21.62
C LEU A 231 24.12 27.83 22.73
N ARG A 232 23.63 28.01 23.96
CA ARG A 232 23.72 26.95 24.97
C ARG A 232 22.82 25.82 24.52
N ARG A 233 23.44 24.74 24.03
CA ARG A 233 22.78 23.43 23.87
C ARG A 233 22.34 22.97 25.26
N LYS A 234 21.05 23.11 25.58
CA LYS A 234 20.46 22.46 26.75
C LYS A 234 20.43 20.97 26.43
N SER A 235 21.35 20.23 27.05
CA SER A 235 21.27 18.79 27.20
C SER A 235 20.01 18.49 28.01
N GLY A 236 18.93 18.13 27.31
CA GLY A 236 17.70 17.62 27.92
C GLY A 236 17.91 16.16 28.26
N GLY A 237 18.16 15.88 29.54
CA GLY A 237 18.13 14.54 30.10
C GLY A 237 16.74 13.92 29.96
N VAL A 238 16.75 12.59 29.88
CA VAL A 238 15.57 11.71 29.84
C VAL A 238 14.67 12.02 31.04
N VAL A 239 13.41 12.37 30.78
CA VAL A 239 12.38 12.52 31.82
C VAL A 239 11.45 11.31 31.72
N HIS A 240 11.50 10.48 32.76
CA HIS A 240 10.49 9.45 33.03
C HIS A 240 9.15 10.11 33.36
N ALA A 241 8.07 9.53 32.82
CA ALA A 241 6.71 10.01 32.97
C ALA A 241 6.25 9.97 34.44
N ALA A 242 5.75 11.09 34.95
CA ALA A 242 4.94 11.15 36.15
C ALA A 242 3.65 11.92 35.84
N ASN A 243 2.53 11.27 36.16
CA ASN A 243 1.16 11.69 35.94
C ASN A 243 0.79 12.80 36.94
N THR A 244 0.66 14.04 36.48
CA THR A 244 -0.07 15.06 37.24
C THR A 244 -0.82 16.00 36.29
N LYS A 245 -2.15 15.96 36.37
CA LYS A 245 -3.06 16.87 35.66
C LYS A 245 -2.79 18.30 36.13
N GLN A 246 -2.41 19.17 35.20
CA GLN A 246 -2.33 20.61 35.43
C GLN A 246 -3.19 21.30 34.36
N THR A 247 -4.39 21.71 34.75
CA THR A 247 -5.29 22.55 33.96
C THR A 247 -4.75 23.97 33.93
N CYS A 248 -4.27 24.41 32.78
CA CYS A 248 -4.01 25.82 32.49
C CYS A 248 -5.20 26.44 31.75
N ALA A 249 -5.60 27.63 32.18
CA ALA A 249 -6.60 28.49 31.53
C ALA A 249 -6.17 28.87 30.10
N PRO A 250 -7.12 29.12 29.18
CA PRO A 250 -6.81 29.27 27.77
C PRO A 250 -6.25 30.67 27.45
N PRO A 251 -5.27 30.80 26.54
CA PRO A 251 -4.93 32.08 25.95
C PRO A 251 -6.01 32.51 24.96
N GLN A 252 -6.39 33.77 25.02
CA GLN A 252 -7.25 34.45 24.04
C GLN A 252 -6.56 34.43 22.67
N GLY A 253 -7.01 33.53 21.79
CA GLY A 253 -6.52 33.40 20.42
C GLY A 253 -7.56 32.70 19.57
N ILE A 254 -7.81 33.25 18.38
CA ILE A 254 -8.77 32.75 17.38
C ILE A 254 -8.58 31.24 17.23
N THR A 255 -9.57 30.48 17.68
CA THR A 255 -9.51 29.02 17.68
C THR A 255 -10.34 28.53 16.50
N ASP A 256 -9.69 28.22 15.38
CA ASP A 256 -10.36 27.56 14.26
C ASP A 256 -10.78 26.15 14.71
N ARG A 257 -12.09 25.90 14.70
CA ARG A 257 -12.66 24.61 15.12
C ARG A 257 -13.06 23.80 13.88
N LEU A 258 -12.40 22.67 13.70
CA LEU A 258 -12.75 21.70 12.66
C LEU A 258 -13.90 20.81 13.16
N VAL A 259 -15.07 20.88 12.54
CA VAL A 259 -16.22 20.05 12.88
C VAL A 259 -16.52 19.09 11.74
N PHE A 260 -16.50 17.78 12.04
CA PHE A 260 -16.91 16.74 11.11
C PHE A 260 -18.42 16.53 11.22
N VAL A 261 -19.17 16.96 10.20
CA VAL A 261 -20.60 16.70 10.13
C VAL A 261 -20.82 15.38 9.40
N ARG A 262 -21.31 14.37 10.12
CA ARG A 262 -21.63 13.06 9.54
C ARG A 262 -22.96 13.18 8.77
N SER A 263 -22.95 12.78 7.50
CA SER A 263 -24.08 12.84 6.59
C SER A 263 -25.04 11.68 6.86
N GLU A 264 -26.27 11.96 7.27
CA GLU A 264 -27.31 10.95 7.51
C GLU A 264 -28.01 10.45 6.23
N SER A 265 -27.69 11.01 5.06
CA SER A 265 -28.42 10.72 3.80
C SER A 265 -27.52 10.28 2.63
N GLY A 266 -26.33 9.72 2.90
CA GLY A 266 -25.48 9.12 1.87
C GLY A 266 -24.75 10.11 0.94
N ALA A 267 -24.79 11.41 1.22
CA ALA A 267 -23.96 12.41 0.52
C ALA A 267 -22.54 12.48 1.12
N ALA A 268 -21.55 12.84 0.30
CA ALA A 268 -20.14 12.95 0.71
C ALA A 268 -19.95 13.91 1.91
N PRO A 269 -19.08 13.59 2.88
CA PRO A 269 -18.85 14.44 4.04
C PRO A 269 -18.24 15.77 3.61
N ARG A 270 -18.72 16.87 4.21
CA ARG A 270 -18.21 18.22 3.97
C ARG A 270 -17.49 18.72 5.23
N ILE A 271 -16.31 19.29 5.04
CA ILE A 271 -15.53 19.94 6.09
C ILE A 271 -15.96 21.39 6.16
N ILE A 272 -16.45 21.82 7.33
CA ILE A 272 -16.81 23.21 7.57
C ILE A 272 -15.76 23.78 8.53
N LEU A 273 -15.13 24.88 8.11
CA LEU A 273 -14.21 25.66 8.93
C LEU A 273 -15.01 26.84 9.50
N GLU A 274 -15.29 26.81 10.80
CA GLU A 274 -15.90 27.95 11.49
C GLU A 274 -14.78 28.75 12.17
N ARG A 275 -14.70 30.04 11.80
CA ARG A 275 -13.79 31.02 12.42
C ARG A 275 -14.56 31.72 13.55
N GLY A 276 -14.11 31.54 14.79
CA GLY A 276 -14.64 32.20 15.98
C GLY A 276 -13.93 33.49 16.30
#